data_AF-A0A257KTY1-F1
#
_entry.id   AF-A0A257KTY1-F1
#
_cell.length_a   1.000
_cell.length_b   1.000
_cell.length_c   1.000
_cell.angle_alpha   90.00
_cell.angle_beta   90.00
_cell.angle_gamma   90.00
#
_symmetry.space_group_name_H-M   'P 1'
#
loop_
_entity.id
_entity.type
_entity.pdbx_description
1 polymer ?
#
loop_
_entity_poly.entity_id
_entity_poly.type
_entity_poly.pdbx_seq_one_letter_code
_entity_poly.pdbx_strand_id
1 'polypeptide(L)' 'METNEISDTGIAVMCDIARAAIFDPDANKQAVIDALIAQGLVVETGKSAPGAKYKVTGKGQRELDARGVGVNEA' A
#
# COMPACT_ATOMS: atom_id res chain seq x y z
N MET A 1 21.40 -6.27 -8.75
CA MET A 1 20.28 -5.32 -8.79
C MET A 1 19.45 -5.65 -7.58
N GLU A 2 19.59 -4.89 -6.50
CA GLU A 2 18.76 -5.07 -5.30
C GLU A 2 17.35 -4.68 -5.70
N THR A 3 16.51 -5.68 -5.91
CA THR A 3 15.07 -5.49 -6.07
C THR A 3 14.62 -4.85 -4.76
N ASN A 4 14.15 -3.61 -4.83
CA ASN A 4 13.59 -2.90 -3.69
C ASN A 4 12.25 -3.58 -3.35
N GLU A 5 12.36 -4.74 -2.70
CA GLU A 5 11.27 -5.68 -2.51
C GLU A 5 10.34 -5.14 -1.42
N ILE A 6 9.14 -4.75 -1.83
CA ILE A 6 8.04 -4.47 -0.93
C ILE A 6 7.83 -5.73 -0.08
N SER A 7 8.04 -5.62 1.23
CA SER A 7 7.85 -6.74 2.15
C SER A 7 6.40 -7.24 2.11
N ASP A 8 6.15 -8.50 2.44
CA ASP A 8 4.80 -9.09 2.50
C ASP A 8 3.82 -8.25 3.33
N THR A 9 4.30 -7.65 4.43
CA THR A 9 3.54 -6.72 5.26
C THR A 9 3.10 -5.47 4.47
N GLY A 10 3.94 -4.94 3.58
CA GLY A 10 3.60 -3.81 2.71
C GLY A 10 2.54 -4.16 1.67
N ILE A 11 2.59 -5.37 1.13
CA ILE A 11 1.56 -5.88 0.22
C ILE A 11 0.22 -6.04 0.94
N ALA A 12 0.23 -6.63 2.13
CA ALA A 12 -0.96 -6.77 2.96
C ALA A 12 -1.59 -5.41 3.29
N VAL A 13 -0.78 -4.42 3.68
CA VAL A 13 -1.24 -3.06 3.97
C VAL A 13 -1.82 -2.38 2.73
N MET A 14 -1.18 -2.49 1.56
CA MET A 14 -1.73 -1.92 0.32
C MET A 14 -3.06 -2.58 -0.09
N CYS A 15 -3.19 -3.90 0.11
CA CYS A 15 -4.45 -4.61 -0.17
C CYS A 15 -5.56 -4.17 0.80
N ASP A 16 -5.22 -3.99 2.08
CA ASP A 16 -6.16 -3.49 3.08
C ASP A 16 -6.60 -2.06 2.76
N ILE A 17 -5.68 -1.17 2.38
CA ILE A 17 -5.99 0.20 1.90
C ILE A 17 -6.85 0.18 0.65
N ALA A 18 -6.61 -0.74 -0.29
CA ALA A 18 -7.39 -0.83 -1.53
C ALA A 18 -8.82 -1.34 -1.28
N ARG A 19 -9.04 -2.17 -0.25
CA ARG A 19 -10.35 -2.73 0.11
C ARG A 19 -11.11 -1.88 1.12
N ALA A 20 -10.43 -1.23 2.05
CA ALA A 20 -11.03 -0.50 3.13
C ALA A 20 -11.44 0.91 2.67
N ALA A 21 -12.70 1.27 2.94
CA ALA A 21 -13.18 2.64 2.73
C ALA A 21 -12.54 3.64 3.73
N ILE A 22 -12.09 3.13 4.88
CA ILE A 22 -11.40 3.86 5.95
C ILE A 22 -10.32 2.91 6.50
N PHE A 23 -9.07 3.32 6.40
CA PHE A 23 -7.93 2.54 6.88
C PHE A 23 -7.29 3.26 8.08
N ASP A 24 -7.20 2.58 9.21
CA ASP A 24 -6.61 3.12 10.45
C ASP A 24 -5.27 2.41 10.71
N PRO A 25 -4.13 3.07 10.43
CA PRO A 25 -2.82 2.51 10.74
C PRO A 25 -2.50 2.62 12.23
N ASP A 26 -2.23 1.48 12.85
CA ASP A 26 -1.42 1.43 14.08
C ASP A 26 0.01 1.93 13.80
N ALA A 27 0.76 2.31 14.84
CA ALA A 27 2.14 2.83 14.72
C ALA A 27 3.08 1.92 13.88
N ASN A 28 2.89 0.60 13.95
CA ASN A 28 3.64 -0.36 13.13
C ASN A 28 3.27 -0.30 11.64
N LYS A 29 1.99 -0.11 11.31
CA LYS A 29 1.51 0.03 9.93
C LYS A 29 1.87 1.40 9.37
N GLN A 30 1.93 2.43 10.21
CA GLN A 30 2.31 3.77 9.79
C GLN A 30 3.72 3.81 9.20
N ALA A 31 4.69 3.12 9.81
CA ALA A 31 6.05 3.02 9.27
C ALA A 31 6.08 2.34 7.89
N VAL A 32 5.24 1.32 7.69
CA VAL A 32 5.08 0.63 6.40
C VAL A 32 4.46 1.58 5.37
N ILE A 33 3.44 2.35 5.75
CA ILE A 33 2.80 3.33 4.86
C ILE A 33 3.75 4.43 4.46
N ASP A 34 4.54 4.95 5.39
CA ASP A 34 5.55 5.96 5.10
C ASP A 34 6.56 5.45 4.06
N ALA A 35 7.04 4.21 4.24
CA ALA A 35 7.89 3.55 3.25
C ALA A 35 7.19 3.35 1.89
N LEU A 36 5.90 3.01 1.86
CA LEU A 36 5.12 2.87 0.63
C LEU A 36 4.87 4.22 -0.06
N ILE A 37 4.67 5.30 0.70
CA ILE A 37 4.55 6.66 0.20
C ILE A 37 5.90 7.13 -0.37
N ALA A 38 7.00 6.88 0.33
CA ALA A 38 8.35 7.21 -0.14
C ALA A 38 8.68 6.49 -1.47
N GLN A 39 8.16 5.28 -1.66
CA GLN A 39 8.29 4.53 -2.91
C GLN A 39 7.29 4.95 -4.01
N GLY A 40 6.36 5.86 -3.70
CA GLY A 40 5.31 6.34 -4.62
C GLY A 40 4.21 5.31 -4.89
N LEU A 41 4.06 4.31 -4.03
CA LEU A 41 3.08 3.22 -4.17
C LEU A 41 1.74 3.56 -3.54
N VAL A 42 1.75 4.38 -2.49
CA VAL A 42 0.58 4.89 -1.80
C VAL A 42 0.67 6.41 -1.75
N VAL A 43 -0.48 7.09 -1.74
CA VAL A 43 -0.60 8.53 -1.49
C VAL A 43 -1.62 8.79 -0.39
N GLU A 44 -1.33 9.75 0.46
CA GLU A 44 -2.29 10.25 1.45
C GLU A 44 -3.24 11.24 0.75
N THR A 45 -4.55 10.95 0.77
CA THR A 45 -5.59 11.75 0.09
C THR A 45 -6.46 12.57 1.04
N GLY A 46 -6.24 12.45 2.35
CA GLY A 46 -6.99 13.18 3.37
C GLY A 46 -6.06 13.77 4.44
N LYS A 47 -6.02 15.11 4.52
CA LYS A 47 -5.33 15.84 5.59
C LYS A 47 -5.96 15.53 6.95
N SER A 48 -5.21 14.84 7.81
CA SER A 48 -5.28 14.93 9.28
C SER A 48 -6.68 15.00 9.92
N ALA A 49 -7.64 14.22 9.42
CA ALA A 49 -8.94 13.98 10.03
C ALA A 49 -8.99 12.54 10.53
N PRO A 50 -9.81 12.20 11.55
CA PRO A 50 -9.94 10.81 12.00
C PRO A 50 -10.47 9.96 10.84
N GLY A 51 -9.57 9.22 10.20
CA GLY A 51 -9.79 8.56 8.90
C GLY A 51 -8.92 9.12 7.78
N ALA A 52 -7.59 9.09 7.96
CA ALA A 52 -6.65 9.37 6.88
C ALA A 52 -6.97 8.45 5.69
N LYS A 53 -7.37 9.05 4.57
CA LYS A 53 -7.73 8.28 3.37
C LYS A 53 -6.45 8.01 2.59
N TYR A 54 -5.86 6.85 2.78
CA TYR A 54 -4.79 6.38 1.92
C TYR A 54 -5.38 5.86 0.60
N LYS A 55 -4.66 6.09 -0.50
CA LYS A 55 -5.01 5.55 -1.80
C LYS A 55 -3.80 4.92 -2.43
N VAL A 56 -3.96 3.68 -2.90
CA VAL A 56 -2.93 3.01 -3.70
C VAL A 56 -2.82 3.74 -5.05
N THR A 57 -1.61 4.08 -5.46
CA THR A 57 -1.35 4.74 -6.75
C THR A 57 -1.43 3.72 -7.88
N GLY A 58 -1.51 4.19 -9.13
CA GLY A 58 -1.39 3.30 -10.29
C GLY A 58 -0.07 2.50 -10.30
N LYS A 59 0.99 3.03 -9.68
CA LYS A 59 2.26 2.32 -9.48
C LYS A 59 2.10 1.22 -8.44
N GLY A 60 1.55 1.52 -7.26
CA GLY A 60 1.28 0.53 -6.22
C GLY A 60 0.40 -0.62 -6.70
N GLN A 61 -0.61 -0.32 -7.52
CA GLN A 61 -1.48 -1.35 -8.09
C GLN A 61 -0.73 -2.29 -9.06
N ARG A 62 0.20 -1.75 -9.86
CA ARG A 62 1.06 -2.56 -10.74
C ARG A 62 2.03 -3.43 -9.95
N GLU A 63 2.57 -2.94 -8.84
CA GLU A 63 3.42 -3.74 -7.97
C GLU A 63 2.64 -4.86 -7.27
N LEU A 64 1.39 -4.60 -6.86
CA LEU A 64 0.48 -5.63 -6.33
C LEU A 64 0.18 -6.71 -7.37
N ASP A 65 -0.06 -6.30 -8.61
CA ASP A 65 -0.33 -7.18 -9.74
C ASP A 65 0.90 -8.02 -10.10
N ALA A 66 2.07 -7.37 -10.22
CA ALA A 66 3.35 -8.02 -10.52
C ALA A 66 3.80 -9.03 -9.45
N ARG A 67 3.37 -8.87 -8.19
CA ARG A 67 3.65 -9.81 -7.09
C ARG A 67 2.59 -10.89 -6.93
N GLY A 68 1.56 -10.94 -7.78
CA GLY A 68 0.59 -12.04 -7.81
C GLY A 68 -0.64 -11.88 -6.89
N VAL A 69 -1.02 -10.66 -6.50
CA VAL A 69 -2.39 -10.43 -5.95
C VAL A 69 -3.44 -10.42 -7.06
N GLY A 70 -3.01 -10.31 -8.32
CA GLY A 70 -3.78 -10.67 -9.50
C GLY A 70 -3.04 -11.73 -10.28
N VAL A 71 -3.66 -12.90 -10.44
CA VAL A 71 -3.36 -13.87 -11.50
C VAL A 71 -2.00 -14.59 -11.40
N ASN A 72 -1.93 -15.62 -10.53
CA ASN A 72 -1.30 -16.85 -11.02
C ASN A 72 -2.32 -17.51 -11.96
N GLU A 73 -1.92 -17.57 -13.22
CA GLU A 73 -2.65 -17.93 -14.43
C GLU A 73 -3.00 -19.43 -14.53
N ALA A 74 -3.94 -19.70 -15.47
CA ALA A 74 -4.16 -20.94 -16.23
C ALA A 74 -4.90 -22.13 -15.57
#